data_AF-A0A948GFX2-F1
#
_entry.id   AF-A0A948GFX2-F1
#
_cell.length_a   1.000
_cell.length_b   1.000
_cell.length_c   1.000
_cell.angle_alpha   90.00
_cell.angle_beta   90.00
_cell.angle_gamma   90.00
#
_symmetry.space_group_name_H-M   'P 1'
#
loop_
_entity.id
_entity.type
_entity.pdbx_description
1 polymer ?
#
loop_
_entity_poly.entity_id
_entity_poly.type
_entity_poly.pdbx_seq_one_letter_code
_entity_poly.pdbx_strand_id
1 'polypeptide(L)' 'MELRAFFTQLLSRHDCLVEEIGDAGLRVLFPRDIQESLRVGELEVFNMPRGDGQSLSLVHGGRDFIE' A
#
# COMPACT_ATOMS: atom_id res chain seq x y z
N MET A 1 -10.42 -6.23 9.16
CA MET A 1 -9.51 -5.56 10.11
C MET A 1 -8.07 -6.08 10.02
N GLU A 2 -7.82 -7.34 9.68
CA GLU A 2 -6.45 -7.92 9.68
C GLU A 2 -5.54 -7.41 8.55
N LEU A 3 -6.10 -7.13 7.37
CA LEU A 3 -5.30 -6.80 6.19
C LEU A 3 -4.60 -5.44 6.25
N ARG A 4 -5.26 -4.45 6.86
CA ARG A 4 -4.66 -3.11 7.04
C ARG A 4 -3.45 -3.18 7.95
N ALA A 5 -3.58 -3.88 9.08
CA ALA A 5 -2.47 -4.10 10.00
C ALA A 5 -1.31 -4.82 9.32
N PHE A 6 -1.59 -5.79 8.45
CA PHE A 6 -0.57 -6.50 7.66
C PHE A 6 0.22 -5.56 6.74
N PHE A 7 -0.45 -4.78 5.89
CA PHE A 7 0.24 -3.86 4.97
C PHE A 7 1.00 -2.76 5.70
N THR A 8 0.42 -2.20 6.76
CA THR A 8 1.13 -1.23 7.60
C THR A 8 2.40 -1.85 8.18
N GLN A 9 2.35 -3.05 8.75
CA GLN A 9 3.54 -3.72 9.28
C GLN A 9 4.58 -4.04 8.21
N LEU A 10 4.15 -4.54 7.04
CA LEU A 10 5.04 -4.86 5.93
C LEU A 10 5.77 -3.61 5.45
N LEU A 11 5.04 -2.53 5.17
CA LEU A 11 5.59 -1.28 4.67
C LEU A 11 6.48 -0.59 5.72
N SER A 12 6.08 -0.60 7.00
CA SER A 12 6.92 -0.07 8.08
C SER A 12 8.24 -0.85 8.26
N ARG A 13 8.28 -2.14 7.90
CA ARG A 13 9.53 -2.93 7.92
C ARG A 13 10.52 -2.50 6.82
N HIS A 14 10.03 -1.85 5.77
CA HIS A 14 10.83 -1.32 4.67
C HIS A 14 11.04 0.20 4.78
N ASP A 15 10.97 0.74 6.01
CA ASP A 15 11.15 2.17 6.30
C ASP A 15 10.13 3.10 5.58
N CYS A 16 9.00 2.56 5.13
CA CYS A 16 7.90 3.40 4.63
C CYS A 16 7.15 4.06 5.78
N LEU A 17 6.76 5.32 5.59
CA LEU A 17 5.80 5.98 6.47
C LEU A 17 4.40 5.69 5.97
N VAL A 18 3.56 5.12 6.83
CA VAL A 18 2.18 4.76 6.50
C VAL A 18 1.24 5.60 7.35
N GLU A 19 0.33 6.32 6.68
CA GLU A 19 -0.74 7.10 7.28
C GLU A 19 -2.09 6.51 6.84
N GLU A 20 -2.99 6.25 7.79
CA GLU A 20 -4.34 5.83 7.47
C GLU A 20 -5.19 7.03 7.05
N ILE A 21 -5.85 6.94 5.89
CA ILE A 21 -6.71 8.02 5.38
C ILE A 21 -8.13 7.51 5.10
N GLY A 22 -9.09 8.03 5.86
CA GLY A 22 -10.51 7.68 5.73
C GLY A 22 -10.83 6.22 6.09
N ASP A 23 -11.98 5.73 5.60
CA ASP A 23 -12.48 4.40 5.98
C ASP A 23 -11.75 3.23 5.32
N ALA A 24 -11.03 3.44 4.21
CA ALA A 24 -10.41 2.35 3.44
C ALA A 24 -9.11 2.72 2.70
N GLY A 25 -8.52 3.88 2.98
CA GLY A 25 -7.30 4.34 2.30
C GLY A 25 -6.04 4.21 3.17
N LEU A 26 -4.92 3.92 2.52
CA LEU A 26 -3.58 4.07 3.07
C LEU A 26 -2.82 5.10 2.24
N ARG A 27 -2.17 6.05 2.89
CA ARG A 27 -1.20 6.94 2.29
C ARG A 27 0.19 6.48 2.72
N VAL A 28 1.08 6.28 1.77
CA VAL A 28 2.39 5.70 2.02
C VAL A 28 3.47 6.59 1.42
N LEU A 29 4.42 7.02 2.24
CA LEU A 29 5.65 7.66 1.79
C LEU A 29 6.72 6.57 1.64
N PHE A 30 7.23 6.40 0.42
CA PHE A 30 8.26 5.42 0.10
C PHE A 30 9.64 6.07 0.12
N PRO A 31 10.63 5.50 0.83
CA PRO A 31 12.01 5.94 0.72
C PRO A 31 12.57 5.68 -0.68
N ARG A 32 13.54 6.51 -1.09
CA ARG A 32 14.02 6.58 -2.47
C ARG A 32 14.59 5.27 -3.01
N ASP A 33 15.16 4.45 -2.13
CA ASP A 33 15.78 3.16 -2.44
C ASP A 33 14.78 2.10 -2.90
N ILE A 34 13.54 2.15 -2.43
CA ILE A 34 12.50 1.18 -2.83
C ILE A 34 11.55 1.70 -3.90
N GLN A 35 11.52 3.02 -4.16
CA GLN A 35 10.68 3.63 -5.19
C GLN A 35 10.90 3.01 -6.58
N GLU A 36 12.16 2.83 -7.00
CA GLU A 36 12.49 2.21 -8.29
C GLU A 36 12.12 0.72 -8.34
N SER A 37 12.38 0.00 -7.24
CA SER A 37 12.12 -1.43 -7.11
C SER A 37 10.64 -1.76 -7.21
N LEU A 38 9.81 -0.93 -6.56
CA LEU A 38 8.36 -1.08 -6.51
C LEU A 38 7.66 -0.32 -7.64
N ARG A 39 8.35 0.56 -8.37
CA ARG A 39 7.78 1.46 -9.39
C ARG A 39 6.67 2.35 -8.83
N VAL A 40 6.94 2.96 -7.67
CA VAL A 40 6.05 3.92 -7.00
C VAL A 40 6.67 5.32 -6.99
N GLY A 41 5.82 6.34 -6.85
CA GLY A 41 6.26 7.67 -6.49
C GLY A 41 6.69 7.79 -5.02
N GLU A 42 7.17 8.97 -4.65
CA GLU A 42 7.55 9.28 -3.27
C GLU A 42 6.37 9.16 -2.30
N LEU A 43 5.18 9.60 -2.72
CA LEU A 43 3.95 9.55 -1.94
C LEU A 43 2.85 8.91 -2.77
N GLU A 44 2.28 7.82 -2.27
CA GLU A 44 1.18 7.13 -2.94
C GLU A 44 -0.03 6.96 -2.03
N VAL A 45 -1.20 6.88 -2.67
CA VAL A 45 -2.45 6.55 -2.00
C VAL A 45 -2.99 5.24 -2.55
N PHE A 46 -3.20 4.29 -1.66
CA PHE A 46 -3.77 3.00 -1.95
C PHE A 46 -5.18 2.89 -1.35
N ASN A 47 -6.10 2.37 -2.14
CA ASN A 47 -7.42 1.99 -1.65
C ASN A 47 -7.42 0.49 -1.33
N MET A 48 -7.84 0.12 -0.13
CA MET A 48 -8.01 -1.28 0.23
C MET A 48 -9.26 -1.85 -0.44
N PRO A 49 -9.15 -2.97 -1.17
CA PRO A 49 -10.34 -3.62 -1.71
C PRO A 49 -11.24 -4.12 -0.56
N ARG A 50 -12.56 -3.91 -0.72
CA ARG A 50 -13.57 -4.60 0.09
C ARG A 50 -13.66 -6.01 -0.48
N GLY A 51 -12.92 -6.93 0.14
CA GLY A 51 -12.43 -8.14 -0.50
C GLY A 51 -13.47 -9.11 -1.07
N ASP A 52 -13.02 -9.86 -2.07
CA ASP A 52 -13.50 -11.21 -2.40
C ASP A 52 -12.28 -12.13 -2.58
N GLY A 53 -11.72 -12.55 -1.44
CA GLY A 53 -11.12 -13.86 -1.19
C GLY A 53 -9.97 -14.47 -2.00
N GLN A 54 -9.53 -13.96 -3.16
CA GLN A 54 -8.58 -14.73 -4.01
C GLN A 54 -7.35 -14.00 -4.56
N SER A 55 -7.33 -12.67 -4.59
CA SER A 55 -6.09 -11.92 -4.87
C SER A 55 -6.20 -10.53 -4.26
N LEU A 56 -5.12 -10.03 -3.66
CA LEU A 56 -5.12 -8.80 -2.86
C LEU A 56 -4.28 -7.73 -3.53
N SER A 57 -4.88 -7.12 -4.55
CA SER A 57 -4.25 -6.03 -5.28
C SER A 57 -4.36 -4.70 -4.54
N LEU A 58 -3.22 -4.14 -4.16
CA LEU A 58 -3.09 -2.71 -3.89
C LEU A 58 -3.27 -1.96 -5.23
N VAL A 59 -4.31 -1.15 -5.40
CA VAL A 59 -4.55 -0.48 -6.69
C VAL A 59 -3.96 0.94 -6.67
N HIS A 60 -3.01 1.21 -7.57
CA HIS A 60 -2.47 2.54 -7.85
C HIS A 60 -2.72 2.91 -9.32
N GLY A 61 -3.38 4.05 -9.57
CA GLY A 61 -3.64 4.53 -10.94
C GLY A 61 -4.44 3.57 -11.84
N GLY A 62 -5.22 2.65 -11.25
CA GLY A 62 -5.96 1.61 -11.98
C GLY A 62 -5.14 0.35 -12.31
N ARG A 63 -3.97 0.16 -11.67
CA ARG A 63 -3.12 -1.04 -11.81
C ARG A 63 -2.86 -1.68 -10.46
N ASP A 64 -2.71 -3.00 -10.47
CA ASP A 64 -2.40 -3.81 -9.30
C ASP A 64 -0.91 -3.72 -8.95
N PHE A 65 -0.63 -3.48 -7.67
CA PHE A 65 0.69 -3.19 -7.12
C PHE A 65 1.35 -4.40 -6.43
N ILE A 66 0.54 -5.32 -5.89
CA ILE A 66 0.98 -6.59 -5.31
C ILE A 66 -0.06 -7.65 -5.72
N GLU A 67 0.39 -8.80 -6.23
CA GLU A 67 -0.43 -10.01 -6.43
C GLU A 67 -0.29 -10.92 -5.21
#